data_AF-A0A662D0T7-F1
#
_entry.id   AF-A0A662D0T7-F1
#
_cell.length_a   1.000
_cell.length_b   1.000
_cell.length_c   1.000
_cell.angle_alpha   90.00
_cell.angle_beta   90.00
_cell.angle_gamma   90.00
#
_symmetry.space_group_name_H-M   'P 1'
#
loop_
_entity.id
_entity.type
_entity.pdbx_description
1 polymer ?
#
loop_
_entity_poly.entity_id
_entity_poly.type
_entity_poly.pdbx_seq_one_letter_code
_entity_poly.pdbx_strand_id
1 'polypeptide(L)'
;MKEVGSLRRKKTGWPVESFFSFTLVAGLLTVVHTVEPTARPMLLLGRFLAGWGWVEIPLVALYAGWLTGRMATAPRTDLWRSRLWKFFSFVFFAQLLAGLLINDMFLMTGKLHLPVPALILAGPIYRGTLSFMLILFLATVVLVGPA
;
A
#
# COMPACT_ATOMS: atom_id res chain seq x y z
N MET A 1 50.08 8.20 -0.78
CA MET A 1 48.82 8.40 -0.04
C MET A 1 47.84 9.14 -0.94
N LYS A 2 46.86 8.45 -1.52
CA LYS A 2 45.83 9.06 -2.38
C LYS A 2 44.69 9.56 -1.50
N GLU A 3 44.57 10.87 -1.37
CA GLU A 3 43.32 11.49 -0.93
C GLU A 3 42.26 11.25 -2.02
N VAL A 4 41.29 10.39 -1.72
CA VAL A 4 40.01 10.38 -2.46
C VAL A 4 39.00 11.04 -1.54
N GLY A 5 39.04 12.38 -1.55
CA GLY A 5 37.96 13.21 -1.06
C GLY A 5 36.71 12.90 -1.87
N SER A 6 35.90 11.97 -1.34
CA SER A 6 34.56 11.68 -1.83
C SER A 6 33.73 12.94 -1.72
N LEU A 7 33.70 13.71 -2.81
CA LEU A 7 32.75 14.80 -3.01
C LEU A 7 31.37 14.19 -3.14
N ARG A 8 30.79 13.89 -1.98
CA ARG A 8 29.39 13.50 -1.80
C ARG A 8 28.55 14.69 -2.24
N ARG A 9 28.21 14.76 -3.53
CA ARG A 9 27.26 15.75 -4.06
C ARG A 9 25.98 15.65 -3.23
N LYS A 10 25.83 16.58 -2.29
CA LYS A 10 24.53 16.91 -1.70
C LYS A 10 23.73 17.49 -2.87
N LYS A 11 22.93 16.66 -3.56
CA LYS A 11 21.92 17.15 -4.49
C LYS A 11 20.88 17.88 -3.64
N THR A 12 21.05 19.20 -3.53
CA THR A 12 20.24 20.14 -2.74
C THR A 12 18.95 20.59 -3.44
N GLY A 13 18.49 19.84 -4.45
CA GLY A 13 17.20 20.04 -5.10
C GLY A 13 16.27 18.88 -4.76
N TRP A 14 14.97 19.17 -4.63
CA TRP A 14 13.97 18.11 -4.61
C TRP A 14 14.12 17.28 -5.89
N PRO A 15 14.36 15.96 -5.78
CA PRO A 15 14.55 15.12 -6.95
C PRO A 15 13.26 15.15 -7.79
N VAL A 16 13.40 15.25 -9.12
CA VAL A 16 12.28 15.25 -10.09
C VAL A 16 11.36 14.04 -9.89
N GLU A 17 11.93 12.96 -9.36
CA GLU A 17 11.28 11.73 -8.93
C GLU A 17 10.19 11.97 -7.87
N SER A 18 10.36 12.97 -7.00
CA SER A 18 9.38 13.38 -5.98
C SER A 18 8.14 14.01 -6.62
N PHE A 19 8.35 14.90 -7.59
CA PHE A 19 7.25 15.55 -8.30
C PHE A 19 6.48 14.53 -9.14
N PHE A 20 7.19 13.62 -9.83
CA PHE A 20 6.57 12.53 -10.57
C PHE A 20 5.74 11.60 -9.67
N SER A 21 6.29 11.24 -8.49
CA SER A 21 5.57 10.40 -7.53
C SER A 21 4.31 11.09 -7.00
N PHE A 22 4.39 12.39 -6.70
CA PHE A 22 3.26 13.20 -6.28
C PHE A 22 2.15 13.22 -7.34
N THR A 23 2.49 13.58 -8.59
CA THR A 23 1.48 13.70 -9.66
C THR A 23 0.86 12.36 -10.03
N LEU A 24 1.66 11.29 -10.04
CA LEU A 24 1.18 9.94 -10.30
C LEU A 24 0.21 9.47 -9.22
N VAL A 25 0.55 9.64 -7.94
CA VAL A 25 -0.33 9.23 -6.83
C VAL A 25 -1.59 10.09 -6.79
N ALA A 26 -1.48 11.40 -6.95
CA ALA A 26 -2.63 12.30 -7.00
C ALA A 26 -3.57 11.92 -8.16
N GLY A 27 -3.03 11.69 -9.36
CA GLY A 27 -3.80 11.30 -10.54
C GLY A 27 -4.52 9.96 -10.34
N LEU A 28 -3.79 8.92 -9.91
CA LEU A 28 -4.38 7.59 -9.70
C LEU A 28 -5.48 7.61 -8.64
N LEU A 29 -5.24 8.23 -7.48
CA LEU A 29 -6.23 8.29 -6.41
C LEU A 29 -7.45 9.15 -6.80
N THR A 30 -7.25 10.19 -7.61
CA THR A 30 -8.36 10.97 -8.15
C THR A 30 -9.22 10.14 -9.10
N VAL A 31 -8.60 9.36 -10.01
CA VAL A 31 -9.33 8.45 -10.90
C VAL A 31 -10.12 7.42 -10.10
N VAL A 32 -9.50 6.80 -9.10
CA VAL A 32 -10.19 5.86 -8.20
C VAL A 32 -11.39 6.52 -7.52
N HIS A 33 -11.20 7.72 -6.98
CA HIS A 33 -12.25 8.46 -6.27
C HIS A 33 -13.41 8.90 -7.19
N THR A 34 -13.15 9.17 -8.47
CA THR A 34 -14.19 9.59 -9.43
C THR A 34 -14.88 8.44 -10.16
N VAL A 35 -14.18 7.33 -10.41
CA VAL A 35 -14.71 6.16 -11.14
C VAL A 35 -15.52 5.25 -10.21
N GLU A 36 -15.26 5.24 -8.91
CA GLU A 36 -15.99 4.45 -7.93
C GLU A 36 -16.79 5.30 -6.92
N PRO A 37 -17.86 6.00 -7.35
CA PRO A 37 -18.87 6.51 -6.43
C PRO A 37 -19.74 5.34 -5.94
N THR A 38 -19.14 4.33 -5.34
CA THR A 38 -19.84 3.16 -4.79
C THR A 38 -20.23 3.42 -3.33
N ALA A 39 -21.18 2.64 -2.81
CA ALA A 39 -21.69 2.75 -1.44
C ALA A 39 -20.62 2.61 -0.33
N ARG A 40 -19.39 2.18 -0.65
CA ARG A 40 -18.22 2.20 0.24
C ARG A 40 -17.04 2.84 -0.49
N PRO A 41 -16.70 4.10 -0.19
CA PRO A 41 -15.54 4.76 -0.74
C PRO A 41 -14.26 3.94 -0.51
N MET A 42 -13.42 3.79 -1.52
CA MET A 42 -12.19 2.99 -1.39
C MET A 42 -11.15 3.70 -0.50
N LEU A 43 -11.18 5.04 -0.47
CA LEU A 43 -10.41 5.91 0.41
C LEU A 43 -10.95 5.85 1.84
N LEU A 44 -10.10 5.49 2.80
CA LEU A 44 -10.50 5.14 4.17
C LEU A 44 -11.14 6.33 4.89
N LEU A 45 -10.62 7.54 4.68
CA LEU A 45 -11.14 8.76 5.30
C LEU A 45 -12.48 9.16 4.68
N GLY A 46 -12.65 8.88 3.38
CA GLY A 46 -13.94 8.99 2.69
C GLY A 46 -15.03 8.05 3.24
N ARG A 47 -14.65 6.97 3.93
CA ARG A 47 -15.60 6.04 4.57
C ARG A 47 -16.15 6.55 5.90
N PHE A 48 -15.34 7.29 6.66
CA PHE A 48 -15.77 7.90 7.93
C PHE A 48 -16.55 9.19 7.69
N LEU A 49 -16.10 10.00 6.73
CA LEU A 49 -16.68 11.31 6.44
C LEU A 49 -16.86 11.47 4.93
N ALA A 50 -18.12 11.61 4.50
CA ALA A 50 -18.45 11.76 3.09
C ALA A 50 -17.72 12.97 2.48
N GLY A 51 -17.10 12.75 1.31
CA GLY A 51 -16.35 13.79 0.60
C GLY A 51 -14.92 14.04 1.07
N TRP A 52 -14.49 13.47 2.21
CA TRP A 52 -13.12 13.67 2.71
C TRP A 52 -12.03 12.92 1.93
N GLY A 53 -12.41 12.09 0.97
CA GLY A 53 -11.47 11.53 -0.01
C GLY A 53 -10.65 12.61 -0.72
N TRP A 54 -11.25 13.78 -0.98
CA TRP A 54 -10.56 14.94 -1.59
C TRP A 54 -9.46 15.53 -0.70
N VAL A 55 -9.50 15.30 0.61
CA VAL A 55 -8.45 15.70 1.56
C VAL A 55 -7.40 14.60 1.69
N GLU A 56 -7.82 13.34 1.66
CA GLU A 56 -6.92 12.19 1.73
C GLU A 56 -5.97 12.13 0.52
N ILE A 57 -6.47 12.40 -0.69
CA ILE A 57 -5.68 12.40 -1.95
C ILE A 57 -4.44 13.31 -1.86
N PRO A 58 -4.55 14.62 -1.60
CA PRO A 58 -3.38 15.50 -1.53
C PRO A 58 -2.45 15.14 -0.39
N LEU A 59 -2.97 14.69 0.76
CA LEU A 59 -2.13 14.26 1.89
C LEU A 59 -1.27 13.06 1.52
N VAL A 60 -1.86 12.03 0.91
CA VAL A 60 -1.13 10.82 0.48
C VAL A 60 -0.17 11.14 -0.67
N ALA A 61 -0.56 12.02 -1.60
CA ALA A 61 0.31 12.45 -2.69
C ALA A 61 1.54 13.23 -2.17
N LEU A 62 1.34 14.16 -1.23
CA LEU A 62 2.44 14.90 -0.57
C LEU A 62 3.37 13.94 0.17
N TYR A 63 2.80 12.97 0.88
CA TYR A 63 3.58 11.93 1.56
C TYR A 63 4.41 11.11 0.57
N ALA A 64 3.83 10.70 -0.57
CA ALA A 64 4.55 9.96 -1.61
C ALA A 64 5.72 10.77 -2.20
N GLY A 65 5.49 12.04 -2.53
CA GLY A 65 6.55 12.92 -3.02
C GLY A 65 7.67 13.11 -2.00
N TRP A 66 7.32 13.38 -0.74
CA TRP A 66 8.28 13.49 0.36
C TRP A 66 9.09 12.20 0.55
N LEU A 67 8.41 11.06 0.51
CA LEU A 67 9.02 9.76 0.73
C LEU A 67 10.01 9.41 -0.38
N THR A 68 9.61 9.58 -1.64
CA THR A 68 10.50 9.34 -2.79
C THR A 68 11.72 10.25 -2.72
N GLY A 69 11.55 11.53 -2.37
CA GLY A 69 12.66 12.46 -2.22
C GLY A 69 13.63 12.08 -1.10
N ARG A 70 13.10 11.59 0.02
CA ARG A 70 13.90 11.06 1.12
C ARG A 70 14.64 9.78 0.74
N MET A 71 14.01 8.87 0.01
CA MET A 71 14.64 7.61 -0.41
C MET A 71 15.69 7.81 -1.50
N ALA A 72 15.50 8.77 -2.43
CA ALA A 72 16.47 9.07 -3.48
C ALA A 72 17.78 9.67 -2.96
N THR A 73 17.74 10.31 -1.79
CA THR A 73 18.91 10.96 -1.15
C THR A 73 19.42 10.23 0.09
N ALA A 74 18.72 9.18 0.53
CA ALA A 74 19.07 8.44 1.74
C ALA A 74 20.38 7.65 1.55
N PRO A 75 21.38 7.83 2.45
CA PRO A 75 22.60 7.04 2.46
C PRO A 75 22.40 5.53 2.60
N ARG A 76 21.30 5.14 3.26
CA ARG A 76 20.94 3.78 3.67
C ARG A 76 19.45 3.58 3.42
N THR A 77 19.11 3.27 2.17
CA THR A 77 17.74 3.05 1.71
C THR A 77 17.11 1.81 2.33
N ASP A 78 17.91 0.82 2.71
CA ASP A 78 17.55 -0.40 3.44
C ASP A 78 16.86 -0.10 4.78
N LEU A 79 17.41 0.80 5.59
CA LEU A 79 16.84 1.17 6.89
C LEU A 79 15.52 1.92 6.73
N TRP A 80 15.44 2.80 5.72
CA TRP A 80 14.20 3.50 5.40
C TRP A 80 13.11 2.53 4.97
N ARG A 81 13.42 1.59 4.08
CA ARG A 81 12.48 0.53 3.66
C ARG A 81 12.00 -0.27 4.86
N SER A 82 12.89 -0.75 5.72
CA SER A 82 12.50 -1.53 6.91
C SER A 82 11.60 -0.75 7.85
N ARG A 83 11.87 0.54 8.09
CA ARG A 83 11.00 1.40 8.94
C ARG A 83 9.63 1.60 8.32
N LEU A 84 9.57 1.88 7.01
CA LEU A 84 8.30 2.07 6.29
C LEU A 84 7.48 0.79 6.27
N TRP A 85 8.13 -0.34 6.00
CA TRP A 85 7.48 -1.65 6.01
C TRP A 85 6.92 -1.97 7.40
N LYS A 86 7.69 -1.74 8.46
CA LYS A 86 7.19 -1.92 9.84
C LYS A 86 6.02 -1.00 10.17
N PHE A 87 6.10 0.27 9.81
CA PHE A 87 5.02 1.23 10.02
C PHE A 87 3.76 0.80 9.25
N PHE A 88 3.91 0.47 7.96
CA PHE A 88 2.83 -0.04 7.13
C PHE A 88 2.20 -1.31 7.71
N SER A 89 3.01 -2.30 8.09
CA SER A 89 2.53 -3.53 8.71
C SER A 89 1.79 -3.25 10.00
N PHE A 90 2.30 -2.38 10.85
CA PHE A 90 1.64 -1.99 12.09
C PHE A 90 0.25 -1.37 11.83
N VAL A 91 0.17 -0.38 10.93
CA VAL A 91 -1.11 0.27 10.56
C VAL A 91 -2.06 -0.73 9.93
N PHE A 92 -1.58 -1.58 9.01
CA PHE A 92 -2.37 -2.60 8.34
C PHE A 92 -2.98 -3.61 9.32
N PHE A 93 -2.16 -4.18 10.23
CA PHE A 93 -2.64 -5.14 11.22
C PHE A 93 -3.53 -4.49 12.27
N ALA A 94 -3.25 -3.24 12.68
CA ALA A 94 -4.14 -2.49 13.55
C ALA A 94 -5.50 -2.24 12.89
N GLN A 95 -5.52 -1.86 11.60
CA GLN A 95 -6.75 -1.70 10.83
C GLN A 95 -7.50 -3.03 10.70
N LEU A 96 -6.81 -4.14 10.44
CA LEU A 96 -7.43 -5.46 10.37
C LEU A 96 -8.05 -5.87 11.71
N LEU A 97 -7.32 -5.69 12.82
CA LEU A 97 -7.84 -5.96 14.16
C LEU A 97 -9.05 -5.07 14.48
N ALA A 98 -9.01 -3.78 14.15
CA ALA A 98 -10.16 -2.89 14.28
C ALA A 98 -11.34 -3.36 13.41
N GLY A 99 -11.06 -3.84 12.19
CA GLY A 99 -12.04 -4.42 11.29
C GLY A 99 -12.74 -5.66 11.82
N LEU A 100 -12.03 -6.48 12.59
CA LEU A 100 -12.53 -7.73 13.18
C LEU A 100 -13.19 -7.53 14.54
N LEU A 101 -12.65 -6.63 15.37
CA LEU A 101 -13.06 -6.48 16.78
C LEU A 101 -14.00 -5.30 17.02
N ILE A 102 -13.91 -4.24 16.21
CA ILE A 102 -14.63 -2.98 16.44
C ILE A 102 -15.76 -2.82 15.40
N ASN A 103 -15.42 -2.77 14.11
CA ASN A 103 -16.41 -2.51 13.06
C ASN A 103 -15.91 -2.90 11.66
N ASP A 104 -16.76 -3.52 10.83
CA ASP A 104 -16.44 -3.90 9.45
C ASP A 104 -16.15 -2.70 8.51
N MET A 105 -16.43 -1.48 8.95
CA MET A 105 -16.06 -0.23 8.28
C MET A 105 -14.55 -0.11 8.03
N PHE A 106 -13.70 -0.71 8.88
CA PHE A 106 -12.25 -0.75 8.66
C PHE A 106 -11.82 -1.83 7.63
N LEU A 107 -12.72 -2.73 7.22
CA LEU A 107 -12.47 -3.76 6.20
C LEU A 107 -12.84 -3.25 4.81
N MET A 108 -12.02 -3.50 3.76
CA MET A 108 -12.25 -2.95 2.41
C MET A 108 -13.64 -3.26 1.81
N THR A 109 -14.18 -4.47 1.97
CA THR A 109 -15.43 -4.90 1.31
C THR A 109 -16.58 -5.20 2.27
N GLY A 110 -16.39 -5.02 3.59
CA GLY A 110 -17.35 -5.47 4.63
C GLY A 110 -17.49 -6.97 4.77
N LYS A 111 -16.89 -7.75 3.87
CA LYS A 111 -16.74 -9.20 3.97
C LYS A 111 -15.26 -9.51 4.13
N LEU A 112 -14.93 -10.40 5.05
CA LEU A 112 -13.55 -10.77 5.32
C LEU A 112 -12.95 -11.56 4.15
N HIS A 113 -12.24 -10.87 3.26
CA HIS A 113 -11.43 -11.47 2.20
C HIS A 113 -9.97 -11.35 2.62
N LEU A 114 -9.45 -12.37 3.31
CA LEU A 114 -8.04 -12.45 3.67
C LEU A 114 -7.29 -13.24 2.59
N PRO A 115 -6.45 -12.59 1.74
CA PRO A 115 -5.61 -13.27 0.76
C PRO A 115 -4.37 -13.90 1.45
N VAL A 116 -4.58 -14.63 2.53
CA VAL A 116 -3.51 -15.34 3.23
C VAL A 116 -3.43 -16.74 2.63
N PRO A 117 -2.25 -17.23 2.17
CA PRO A 117 -2.13 -18.52 1.50
C PRO A 117 -2.85 -19.68 2.21
N ALA A 118 -2.71 -19.74 3.55
CA ALA A 118 -3.41 -20.72 4.37
C ALA A 118 -4.95 -20.62 4.26
N LEU A 119 -5.51 -19.41 4.24
CA LEU A 119 -6.95 -19.16 4.09
C LEU A 119 -7.44 -19.35 2.64
N ILE A 120 -6.60 -19.03 1.65
CA ILE A 120 -6.87 -19.28 0.23
C ILE A 120 -7.07 -20.78 -0.01
N LEU A 121 -6.30 -21.62 0.67
CA LEU A 121 -6.43 -23.08 0.61
C LEU A 121 -7.57 -23.60 1.51
N ALA A 122 -7.58 -23.23 2.79
CA ALA A 122 -8.52 -23.77 3.78
C ALA A 122 -9.98 -23.38 3.51
N GLY A 123 -10.25 -22.17 3.01
CA GLY A 123 -11.62 -21.70 2.78
C GLY A 123 -12.39 -22.53 1.74
N PRO A 124 -11.84 -22.70 0.52
CA PRO A 124 -12.36 -23.61 -0.49
C PRO A 124 -12.50 -25.06 -0.03
N ILE A 125 -11.53 -25.61 0.71
CA ILE A 125 -11.58 -26.98 1.23
C ILE A 125 -12.74 -27.15 2.21
N TYR A 126 -12.91 -26.21 3.16
CA TYR A 126 -14.00 -26.24 4.12
C TYR A 126 -15.39 -26.10 3.47
N ARG A 127 -15.51 -25.26 2.42
CA ARG A 127 -16.78 -25.02 1.71
C ARG A 127 -17.07 -26.01 0.58
N GLY A 128 -16.09 -26.84 0.19
CA GLY A 128 -16.20 -27.72 -0.97
C GLY A 128 -16.34 -26.98 -2.31
N THR A 129 -15.97 -25.69 -2.39
CA THR A 129 -16.15 -24.85 -3.57
C THR A 129 -14.81 -24.36 -4.13
N LEU A 130 -14.59 -24.49 -5.44
CA LEU A 130 -13.43 -23.90 -6.09
C LEU A 130 -13.58 -22.36 -6.16
N SER A 131 -12.54 -21.63 -5.74
CA SER A 131 -12.51 -20.17 -5.84
C SER A 131 -11.47 -19.71 -6.84
N PHE A 132 -11.70 -18.55 -7.47
CA PHE A 132 -10.74 -17.95 -8.40
C PHE A 132 -9.36 -17.72 -7.75
N MET A 133 -9.34 -17.30 -6.48
CA MET A 133 -8.08 -17.10 -5.72
C MET A 133 -7.30 -18.41 -5.53
N LEU A 134 -7.99 -19.55 -5.37
CA LEU A 134 -7.33 -20.85 -5.27
C LEU A 134 -6.68 -21.25 -6.59
N ILE A 135 -7.34 -21.00 -7.73
CA ILE A 135 -6.78 -21.27 -9.06
C ILE A 135 -5.52 -20.43 -9.28
N LEU A 136 -5.58 -19.13 -8.99
CA LEU A 136 -4.41 -18.25 -9.09
C LEU A 136 -3.26 -18.71 -8.18
N PHE A 137 -3.57 -19.09 -6.93
CA PHE A 137 -2.57 -19.60 -6.00
C PHE A 137 -1.89 -20.87 -6.53
N LEU A 138 -2.67 -21.86 -6.97
CA LEU A 138 -2.15 -23.10 -7.54
C LEU A 138 -1.32 -22.85 -8.80
N ALA A 139 -1.81 -22.00 -9.70
CA ALA A 139 -1.06 -21.61 -10.91
C ALA A 139 0.29 -20.95 -10.54
N THR A 140 0.31 -20.11 -9.51
CA THR A 140 1.55 -19.47 -9.04
C THR A 140 2.52 -20.50 -8.44
N VAL A 141 2.03 -21.43 -7.61
CA VAL A 141 2.86 -22.51 -7.05
C VAL A 141 3.44 -23.40 -8.16
N VAL A 142 2.66 -23.73 -9.19
CA VAL A 142 3.13 -24.54 -10.33
C VAL A 142 4.16 -23.78 -11.17
N LEU A 143 3.93 -22.49 -11.43
CA LEU A 143 4.78 -21.69 -12.34
C LEU A 143 6.06 -21.16 -11.67
N VAL A 144 5.97 -20.78 -10.40
CA VAL A 144 7.06 -20.10 -9.67
C VAL A 144 7.75 -21.04 -8.67
N GLY A 145 7.12 -22.16 -8.34
CA GLY A 145 7.58 -23.09 -7.32
C GLY A 145 7.10 -22.73 -5.90
N PRO A 146 7.23 -23.66 -4.94
CA PRO A 146 6.98 -23.37 -3.54
C PRO A 146 8.06 -22.41 -3.01
N ALA A 147 7.63 -21.31 -2.39
CA ALA A 147 8.49 -20.38 -1.65
C ALA A 147 8.83 -20.92 -0.26
#